data_AF-A0A261AW10-F1
#
_entry.id   AF-A0A261AW10-F1
#
_cell.length_a   1.000
_cell.length_b   1.000
_cell.length_c   1.000
_cell.angle_alpha   90.00
_cell.angle_beta   90.00
_cell.angle_gamma   90.00
#
_symmetry.space_group_name_H-M   'P 1'
#
loop_
_entity.id
_entity.type
_entity.pdbx_description
1 polymer ?
#
loop_
_entity_poly.entity_id
_entity_poly.type
_entity_poly.pdbx_seq_one_letter_code
_entity_poly.pdbx_strand_id
1 'polypeptide(L)'
;MELGNAIEYLMSFAVSVAIQQTLLETALAGLVSAVAWPVALMSVSSVLDNPWNVCVSRAAEVGEHLAEVLLSRSHGKRPITLIGFSLGARVIFHCLLTMSKRSESVGIIEDVILLGAPVTASPKEWSKVCSVVSGRVINGYCETDWLLRFLYRTMSAQFRIAGTGPVDNRNSKKIYNYNLSHIVKGHMDYSKRLTEVLHAVGVKVGPHSEDSVVDLTELEGPHEATGEAEEAINYKSTDTESNLPLVLDGIHEIKVLDSPRLGEKKKIQTTV
;
A
#
# COMPACT_ATOMS: atom_id res chain seq x y z
N MET A 1 -1.90 4.21 12.43
CA MET A 1 -1.38 3.05 13.18
C MET A 1 -2.30 1.82 13.14
N GLU A 2 -3.53 1.88 12.60
CA GLU A 2 -4.51 0.78 12.74
C GLU A 2 -4.24 -0.47 11.88
N LEU A 3 -3.73 -0.33 10.64
CA LEU A 3 -3.52 -1.48 9.76
C LEU A 3 -2.38 -2.41 10.22
N GLY A 4 -1.27 -1.83 10.68
CA GLY A 4 -0.13 -2.60 11.19
C GLY A 4 -0.55 -3.50 12.35
N ASN A 5 -1.24 -2.91 13.34
CA ASN A 5 -1.79 -3.63 14.48
C ASN A 5 -2.81 -4.69 14.06
N ALA A 6 -3.62 -4.42 13.05
CA ALA A 6 -4.59 -5.40 12.54
C ALA A 6 -3.89 -6.60 11.87
N ILE A 7 -2.81 -6.36 11.11
CA ILE A 7 -1.99 -7.42 10.51
C ILE A 7 -1.29 -8.26 11.60
N GLU A 8 -0.74 -7.62 12.64
CA GLU A 8 -0.14 -8.32 13.78
C GLU A 8 -1.16 -9.16 14.55
N TYR A 9 -2.38 -8.64 14.74
CA TYR A 9 -3.49 -9.39 15.31
C TYR A 9 -3.83 -10.64 14.48
N LEU A 10 -3.84 -10.52 13.16
CA LEU A 10 -4.05 -11.66 12.27
C LEU A 10 -2.89 -12.66 12.30
N MET A 11 -1.64 -12.20 12.42
CA MET A 11 -0.48 -13.08 12.59
C MET A 11 -0.57 -13.86 13.91
N SER A 12 -0.89 -13.19 15.03
CA SER A 12 -1.03 -13.83 16.33
C SER A 12 -2.21 -14.82 16.36
N PHE A 13 -3.31 -14.50 15.67
CA PHE A 13 -4.43 -15.40 15.49
C PHE A 13 -4.06 -16.64 14.67
N ALA A 14 -3.37 -16.49 13.53
CA ALA A 14 -2.91 -17.60 12.71
C ALA A 14 -1.98 -18.56 13.48
N VAL A 15 -1.08 -18.00 14.30
CA VAL A 15 -0.20 -18.78 15.19
C VAL A 15 -1.01 -19.51 16.27
N SER A 16 -1.98 -18.83 16.90
CA SER A 16 -2.86 -19.43 17.91
C SER A 16 -3.67 -20.60 17.37
N VAL A 17 -4.24 -20.48 16.16
CA VAL A 17 -4.96 -21.56 15.48
C VAL A 17 -4.04 -22.74 15.17
N ALA A 18 -2.81 -22.51 14.70
CA ALA A 18 -1.85 -23.57 14.45
C ALA A 18 -1.49 -24.35 15.74
N ILE A 19 -1.36 -23.66 16.86
CA ILE A 19 -1.10 -24.28 18.18
C ILE A 19 -2.33 -25.10 18.62
N GLN A 20 -3.54 -24.57 18.47
CA GLN A 20 -4.78 -25.26 18.84
C GLN A 20 -5.03 -26.53 18.02
N GLN A 21 -4.70 -26.53 16.73
CA GLN A 21 -4.79 -27.74 15.89
C GLN A 21 -3.87 -28.88 16.38
N THR A 22 -2.83 -28.56 17.15
CA THR A 22 -1.90 -29.55 17.72
C THR A 22 -2.42 -30.17 19.02
N LEU A 23 -3.45 -29.57 19.66
CA LEU A 23 -3.93 -29.96 21.00
C LEU A 23 -5.36 -30.53 21.02
N LEU A 24 -6.05 -30.62 19.88
CA LEU A 24 -7.46 -31.00 19.80
C LEU A 24 -7.68 -32.49 19.49
N GLU A 25 -7.26 -33.36 20.40
CA GLU A 25 -7.51 -34.82 20.40
C GLU A 25 -8.79 -35.17 21.18
N THR A 26 -9.96 -34.59 20.82
CA THR A 26 -11.26 -35.04 21.39
C THR A 26 -12.38 -35.05 20.35
N ALA A 27 -13.30 -36.03 20.41
CA ALA A 27 -14.35 -36.21 19.40
C ALA A 27 -15.34 -35.02 19.28
N LEU A 28 -15.50 -34.22 20.34
CA LEU A 28 -16.29 -32.98 20.32
C LEU A 28 -15.53 -31.79 19.72
N ALA A 29 -14.19 -31.85 19.64
CA ALA A 29 -13.38 -30.83 19.00
C ALA A 29 -13.65 -30.72 17.50
N GLY A 30 -14.00 -31.83 16.83
CA GLY A 30 -14.36 -31.81 15.41
C GLY A 30 -15.56 -30.90 15.11
N LEU A 31 -16.59 -30.96 15.96
CA LEU A 31 -17.82 -30.18 15.78
C LEU A 31 -17.66 -28.72 16.20
N VAL A 32 -16.94 -28.47 17.31
CA VAL A 32 -16.60 -27.11 17.75
C VAL A 32 -15.64 -26.45 16.77
N SER A 33 -14.64 -27.16 16.26
CA SER A 33 -13.70 -26.64 15.26
C SER A 33 -14.42 -26.27 13.96
N ALA A 34 -15.39 -27.07 13.51
CA ALA A 34 -16.17 -26.83 12.29
C ALA A 34 -16.98 -25.51 12.30
N VAL A 35 -17.38 -25.02 13.48
CA VAL A 35 -18.13 -23.75 13.66
C VAL A 35 -17.23 -22.63 14.18
N ALA A 36 -16.15 -22.96 14.90
CA ALA A 36 -15.18 -21.99 15.38
C ALA A 36 -14.35 -21.41 14.23
N TRP A 37 -13.94 -22.22 13.25
CA TRP A 37 -13.13 -21.72 12.13
C TRP A 37 -13.88 -20.69 11.27
N PRO A 38 -15.16 -20.86 10.88
CA PRO A 38 -15.88 -19.86 10.11
C PRO A 38 -16.14 -18.58 10.91
N VAL A 39 -16.55 -18.71 12.17
CA VAL A 39 -16.87 -17.55 13.03
C VAL A 39 -15.63 -16.72 13.31
N ALA A 40 -14.50 -17.37 13.60
CA ALA A 40 -13.25 -16.67 13.85
C ALA A 40 -12.65 -16.05 12.59
N LEU A 41 -12.81 -16.68 11.42
CA LEU A 41 -12.45 -16.03 10.15
C LEU A 41 -13.33 -14.82 9.85
N MET A 42 -14.64 -14.91 10.15
CA MET A 42 -15.58 -13.81 9.91
C MET A 42 -15.33 -12.61 10.83
N SER A 43 -15.03 -12.86 12.11
CA SER A 43 -14.69 -11.78 13.05
C SER A 43 -13.39 -11.07 12.64
N VAL A 44 -12.34 -11.84 12.32
CA VAL A 44 -11.05 -11.31 11.86
C VAL A 44 -11.20 -10.54 10.54
N SER A 45 -12.00 -11.06 9.58
CA SER A 45 -12.30 -10.36 8.33
C SER A 45 -12.89 -8.98 8.60
N SER A 46 -13.96 -8.89 9.41
CA SER A 46 -14.65 -7.62 9.66
C SER A 46 -13.77 -6.54 10.29
N VAL A 47 -12.82 -6.93 11.16
CA VAL A 47 -11.86 -6.02 11.81
C VAL A 47 -10.77 -5.55 10.84
N LEU A 48 -10.38 -6.39 9.88
CA LEU A 48 -9.34 -6.08 8.89
C LEU A 48 -9.87 -5.33 7.68
N ASP A 49 -11.08 -5.68 7.24
CA ASP A 49 -11.65 -5.20 5.99
C ASP A 49 -11.77 -3.68 6.01
N ASN A 50 -12.09 -3.05 7.15
CA ASN A 50 -12.17 -1.60 7.27
C ASN A 50 -10.80 -0.89 7.12
N PRO A 51 -9.80 -1.11 7.99
CA PRO A 51 -8.50 -0.44 7.87
C PRO A 51 -7.76 -0.79 6.58
N TRP A 52 -7.86 -2.03 6.09
CA TRP A 52 -7.28 -2.42 4.82
C TRP A 52 -7.93 -1.70 3.64
N ASN A 53 -9.27 -1.62 3.58
CA ASN A 53 -9.98 -0.86 2.55
C ASN A 53 -9.61 0.62 2.57
N VAL A 54 -9.50 1.21 3.76
CA VAL A 54 -9.06 2.61 3.91
C VAL A 54 -7.66 2.78 3.32
N CYS A 55 -6.70 1.94 3.71
CA CYS A 55 -5.35 2.00 3.17
C CYS A 55 -5.29 1.77 1.65
N VAL A 56 -6.09 0.84 1.13
CA VAL A 56 -6.24 0.58 -0.30
C VAL A 56 -6.78 1.81 -1.05
N SER A 57 -7.81 2.47 -0.49
CA SER A 57 -8.42 3.67 -1.06
C SER A 57 -7.43 4.85 -1.03
N ARG A 58 -6.78 5.08 0.11
CA ARG A 58 -5.76 6.12 0.27
C ARG A 58 -4.55 5.89 -0.64
N ALA A 59 -4.12 4.64 -0.81
CA ALA A 59 -3.05 4.31 -1.76
C ALA A 59 -3.42 4.68 -3.20
N ALA A 60 -4.68 4.50 -3.60
CA ALA A 60 -5.15 4.94 -4.91
C ALA A 60 -5.11 6.47 -5.04
N GLU A 61 -5.65 7.19 -4.06
CA GLU A 61 -5.65 8.67 -3.99
C GLU A 61 -4.24 9.26 -4.03
N VAL A 62 -3.32 8.74 -3.22
CA VAL A 62 -1.90 9.13 -3.22
C VAL A 62 -1.26 8.84 -4.58
N GLY A 63 -1.64 7.75 -5.25
CA GLY A 63 -1.22 7.46 -6.61
C GLY A 63 -1.64 8.55 -7.59
N GLU A 64 -2.87 9.05 -7.50
CA GLU A 64 -3.34 10.15 -8.35
C GLU A 64 -2.56 11.44 -8.09
N HIS A 65 -2.28 11.78 -6.82
CA HIS A 65 -1.44 12.93 -6.49
C HIS A 65 0.00 12.79 -6.99
N LEU A 66 0.59 11.59 -6.86
CA LEU A 66 1.92 11.30 -7.38
C LEU A 66 1.96 11.51 -8.90
N ALA A 67 0.91 11.12 -9.62
CA ALA A 67 0.81 11.35 -11.06
C ALA A 67 0.88 12.83 -11.42
N GLU A 68 0.13 13.68 -10.71
CA GLU A 68 0.12 15.13 -10.96
C GLU A 68 1.50 15.76 -10.66
N VAL A 69 2.18 15.32 -9.60
CA VAL A 69 3.55 15.76 -9.30
C VAL A 69 4.53 15.35 -10.40
N LEU A 70 4.46 14.11 -10.89
CA LEU A 70 5.34 13.62 -11.95
C LEU A 70 5.07 14.32 -13.30
N LEU A 71 3.79 14.57 -13.62
CA LEU A 71 3.38 15.31 -14.81
C LEU A 71 3.82 16.77 -14.78
N SER A 72 3.86 17.40 -13.60
CA SER A 72 4.35 18.78 -13.45
C SER A 72 5.81 18.96 -13.89
N ARG A 73 6.59 17.87 -13.91
CA ARG A 73 8.04 17.87 -14.21
C ARG A 73 8.84 18.90 -13.41
N SER A 74 8.37 19.23 -12.20
CA SER A 74 9.03 20.15 -11.26
C SER A 74 10.48 19.76 -10.95
N HIS A 75 10.80 18.47 -11.04
CA HIS A 75 12.12 17.90 -10.77
C HIS A 75 12.98 17.69 -12.05
N GLY A 76 12.55 18.25 -13.19
CA GLY A 76 13.22 18.13 -14.47
C GLY A 76 12.67 17.01 -15.37
N LYS A 77 13.42 16.67 -16.43
CA LYS A 77 13.01 15.70 -17.48
C LYS A 77 13.79 14.39 -17.43
N ARG A 78 14.44 14.08 -16.30
CA ARG A 78 15.18 12.83 -16.15
C ARG A 78 14.18 11.65 -16.09
N PRO A 79 14.45 10.53 -16.79
CA PRO A 79 13.63 9.34 -16.66
C PRO A 79 13.65 8.81 -15.23
N ILE A 80 12.49 8.30 -14.78
CA ILE A 80 12.28 7.80 -13.42
C ILE A 80 11.99 6.30 -13.47
N THR A 81 12.63 5.55 -12.57
CA THR A 81 12.28 4.15 -12.28
C THR A 81 11.48 4.11 -10.99
N LEU A 82 10.31 3.47 -11.01
CA LEU A 82 9.44 3.34 -9.85
C LEU A 82 9.48 1.91 -9.31
N ILE A 83 9.75 1.75 -8.02
CA ILE A 83 9.78 0.46 -7.32
C ILE A 83 8.80 0.54 -6.17
N GLY A 84 7.86 -0.41 -6.11
CA GLY A 84 6.89 -0.47 -5.02
C GLY A 84 6.64 -1.89 -4.56
N PHE A 85 6.43 -2.00 -3.25
CA PHE A 85 6.02 -3.23 -2.58
C PHE A 85 4.65 -3.01 -1.93
N SER A 86 3.77 -4.02 -1.97
CA SER A 86 2.46 -4.00 -1.31
C SER A 86 1.64 -2.76 -1.68
N LEU A 87 1.11 -2.01 -0.70
CA LEU A 87 0.38 -0.76 -0.92
C LEU A 87 1.20 0.28 -1.72
N GLY A 88 2.52 0.32 -1.59
CA GLY A 88 3.38 1.18 -2.41
C GLY A 88 3.35 0.80 -3.90
N ALA A 89 3.25 -0.51 -4.21
CA ALA A 89 3.03 -0.97 -5.58
C ALA A 89 1.67 -0.51 -6.11
N ARG A 90 0.65 -0.47 -5.24
CA ARG A 90 -0.69 0.03 -5.58
C ARG A 90 -0.68 1.54 -5.86
N VAL A 91 0.03 2.33 -5.06
CA VAL A 91 0.25 3.77 -5.32
C VAL A 91 0.82 3.98 -6.73
N ILE A 92 1.89 3.27 -7.07
CA ILE A 92 2.52 3.36 -8.39
C ILE A 92 1.55 2.93 -9.49
N PHE A 93 0.83 1.83 -9.30
CA PHE A 93 -0.13 1.34 -10.30
C PHE A 93 -1.21 2.37 -10.61
N HIS A 94 -1.84 2.96 -9.58
CA HIS A 94 -2.86 4.00 -9.76
C HIS A 94 -2.27 5.30 -10.31
N CYS A 95 -1.04 5.66 -9.93
CA CYS A 95 -0.30 6.76 -10.55
C CYS A 95 -0.20 6.57 -12.07
N LEU A 96 0.25 5.39 -12.52
CA LEU A 96 0.40 5.10 -13.95
C LEU A 96 -0.95 5.06 -14.69
N LEU A 97 -2.01 4.56 -14.06
CA LEU A 97 -3.36 4.63 -14.61
C LEU A 97 -3.83 6.09 -14.80
N THR A 98 -3.55 6.96 -13.85
CA THR A 98 -3.90 8.39 -13.96
C THR A 98 -3.07 9.09 -15.03
N MET A 99 -1.76 8.82 -15.07
CA MET A 99 -0.88 9.33 -16.13
C MET A 99 -1.32 8.86 -17.53
N SER A 100 -1.84 7.64 -17.67
CA SER A 100 -2.29 7.09 -18.97
C SER A 100 -3.44 7.88 -19.61
N LYS A 101 -4.16 8.67 -18.81
CA LYS A 101 -5.27 9.54 -19.27
C LYS A 101 -4.75 10.88 -19.82
N ARG A 102 -3.46 11.18 -19.66
CA ARG A 102 -2.83 12.46 -20.03
C ARG A 102 -1.84 12.24 -21.17
N SER A 103 -1.87 13.11 -22.18
CA SER A 103 -0.99 13.05 -23.36
C SER A 103 0.49 13.33 -23.03
N GLU A 104 0.76 14.09 -21.97
CA GLU A 104 2.10 14.56 -21.58
C GLU A 104 2.92 13.53 -20.77
N SER A 105 2.35 12.35 -20.55
CA SER A 105 2.92 11.28 -19.71
C SER A 105 4.10 10.53 -20.34
N VAL A 106 4.28 10.65 -21.65
CA VAL A 106 5.30 9.90 -22.40
C VAL A 106 6.72 10.36 -22.02
N GLY A 107 7.60 9.39 -21.81
CA GLY A 107 9.03 9.61 -21.54
C GLY A 107 9.35 10.08 -20.12
N ILE A 108 8.37 10.06 -19.19
CA ILE A 108 8.62 10.34 -17.76
C ILE A 108 9.09 9.06 -17.05
N ILE A 109 8.39 7.95 -17.29
CA ILE A 109 8.66 6.68 -16.63
C ILE A 109 9.46 5.77 -17.56
N GLU A 110 10.60 5.29 -17.04
CA GLU A 110 11.48 4.34 -17.73
C GLU A 110 11.10 2.91 -17.36
N ASP A 111 11.35 2.50 -16.12
CA ASP A 111 11.06 1.14 -15.64
C ASP A 111 10.11 1.18 -14.43
N VAL A 112 9.30 0.14 -14.28
CA VAL A 112 8.38 -0.04 -13.15
C VAL A 112 8.54 -1.44 -12.59
N ILE A 113 8.71 -1.54 -11.27
CA ILE A 113 8.84 -2.81 -10.54
C ILE A 113 7.78 -2.85 -9.45
N LEU A 114 6.80 -3.74 -9.62
CA LEU A 114 5.71 -3.96 -8.68
C LEU A 114 5.90 -5.31 -8.00
N LEU A 115 6.06 -5.31 -6.67
CA LEU A 115 6.31 -6.49 -5.85
C LEU A 115 5.11 -6.77 -4.95
N GLY A 116 4.59 -7.99 -4.98
CA GLY A 116 3.45 -8.39 -4.13
C GLY A 116 2.25 -7.45 -4.27
N ALA A 117 1.97 -6.97 -5.49
CA ALA A 117 1.07 -5.85 -5.70
C ALA A 117 -0.41 -6.21 -5.45
N PRO A 118 -1.11 -5.54 -4.52
CA PRO A 118 -2.53 -5.71 -4.27
C PRO A 118 -3.34 -4.91 -5.32
N VAL A 119 -3.22 -5.29 -6.59
CA VAL A 119 -3.91 -4.67 -7.74
C VAL A 119 -4.46 -5.74 -8.67
N THR A 120 -5.42 -5.38 -9.52
CA THR A 120 -6.00 -6.33 -10.47
C THR A 120 -4.97 -6.80 -11.50
N ALA A 121 -5.07 -8.06 -11.91
CA ALA A 121 -4.32 -8.65 -13.01
C ALA A 121 -5.03 -8.47 -14.37
N SER A 122 -5.95 -7.49 -14.48
CA SER A 122 -6.70 -7.20 -15.70
C SER A 122 -5.78 -6.78 -16.86
N PRO A 123 -5.76 -7.50 -18.00
CA PRO A 123 -4.90 -7.16 -19.14
C PRO A 123 -5.19 -5.76 -19.70
N LYS A 124 -6.44 -5.29 -19.59
CA LYS A 124 -6.86 -3.97 -20.05
C LYS A 124 -6.21 -2.84 -19.25
N GLU A 125 -6.09 -3.00 -17.94
CA GLU A 125 -5.46 -1.99 -17.08
C GLU A 125 -3.95 -1.99 -17.24
N TRP A 126 -3.34 -3.17 -17.29
CA TRP A 126 -1.90 -3.32 -17.53
C TRP A 126 -1.48 -2.80 -18.90
N SER A 127 -2.34 -2.86 -19.91
CA SER A 127 -2.11 -2.21 -21.20
C SER A 127 -2.00 -0.68 -21.09
N LYS A 128 -2.81 -0.05 -20.22
CA LYS A 128 -2.73 1.40 -19.96
C LYS A 128 -1.46 1.76 -19.20
N VAL A 129 -1.06 0.92 -18.25
CA VAL A 129 0.23 1.08 -17.58
C VAL A 129 1.39 1.02 -18.59
N CYS A 130 1.36 0.04 -19.49
CA CYS A 130 2.39 -0.12 -20.54
C CYS A 130 2.46 1.02 -21.56
N SER A 131 1.40 1.82 -21.72
CA SER A 131 1.42 2.99 -22.62
C SER A 131 2.17 4.17 -22.03
N VAL A 132 2.29 4.25 -20.69
CA VAL A 132 3.02 5.30 -19.98
C VAL A 132 4.50 4.94 -19.82
N VAL A 133 4.79 3.66 -19.59
CA VAL A 133 6.15 3.17 -19.30
C VAL A 133 6.94 2.95 -20.59
N SER A 134 8.12 3.56 -20.68
CA SER A 134 8.97 3.46 -21.87
C SER A 134 9.70 2.12 -21.97
N GLY A 135 10.17 1.62 -20.83
CA GLY A 135 10.94 0.39 -20.67
C GLY A 135 10.11 -0.79 -20.15
N ARG A 136 10.57 -1.41 -19.07
CA ARG A 136 10.06 -2.67 -18.52
C ARG A 136 9.02 -2.42 -17.44
N VAL A 137 7.97 -3.24 -17.46
CA VAL A 137 6.98 -3.35 -16.37
C VAL A 137 7.15 -4.72 -15.75
N ILE A 138 7.74 -4.77 -14.56
CA ILE A 138 8.01 -5.99 -13.82
C ILE A 138 6.89 -6.24 -12.81
N ASN A 139 6.32 -7.44 -12.86
CA ASN A 139 5.44 -8.00 -11.84
C ASN A 139 6.18 -9.10 -11.07
N GLY A 140 6.62 -8.80 -9.85
CA GLY A 140 7.15 -9.79 -8.91
C GLY A 140 6.02 -10.32 -8.03
N TYR A 141 5.70 -11.61 -8.16
CA TYR A 141 4.58 -12.24 -7.47
C TYR A 141 5.02 -13.45 -6.65
N CYS A 142 4.23 -13.77 -5.62
CA CYS A 142 4.42 -14.96 -4.80
C CYS A 142 3.11 -15.76 -4.76
N GLU A 143 3.14 -17.00 -5.24
CA GLU A 143 1.96 -17.87 -5.34
C GLU A 143 1.50 -18.38 -3.96
N THR A 144 2.43 -18.42 -3.00
CA THR A 144 2.20 -18.84 -1.62
C THR A 144 1.89 -17.68 -0.68
N ASP A 145 1.70 -16.46 -1.20
CA ASP A 145 1.34 -15.30 -0.36
C ASP A 145 -0.05 -15.48 0.24
N TRP A 146 -0.08 -15.98 1.47
CA TRP A 146 -1.29 -16.32 2.18
C TRP A 146 -2.10 -15.08 2.58
N LEU A 147 -1.42 -13.97 2.90
CA LEU A 147 -2.07 -12.75 3.38
C LEU A 147 -2.85 -12.07 2.27
N LEU A 148 -2.20 -11.86 1.10
CA LEU A 148 -2.90 -11.34 -0.08
C LEU A 148 -4.06 -12.24 -0.49
N ARG A 149 -3.85 -13.56 -0.45
CA ARG A 149 -4.89 -14.53 -0.82
C ARG A 149 -6.05 -14.56 0.17
N PHE A 150 -5.79 -14.32 1.46
CA PHE A 150 -6.83 -14.21 2.48
C PHE A 150 -7.64 -12.93 2.31
N LEU A 151 -6.98 -11.76 2.33
CA LEU A 151 -7.63 -10.45 2.26
C LEU A 151 -8.47 -10.27 0.99
N TYR A 152 -8.01 -10.78 -0.16
CA TYR A 152 -8.80 -10.65 -1.38
C TYR A 152 -9.86 -11.72 -1.56
N ARG A 153 -9.73 -12.88 -0.91
CA ARG A 153 -10.77 -13.92 -0.95
C ARG A 153 -12.02 -13.49 -0.18
N THR A 154 -11.86 -12.68 0.87
CA THR A 154 -12.97 -12.11 1.62
C THR A 154 -13.63 -10.94 0.88
N MET A 155 -12.88 -10.22 0.03
CA MET A 155 -13.33 -8.93 -0.51
C MET A 155 -13.88 -8.93 -1.94
N SER A 156 -13.57 -9.89 -2.82
CA SER A 156 -14.18 -9.96 -4.16
C SER A 156 -13.94 -11.29 -4.89
N ALA A 157 -15.00 -12.04 -5.15
CA ALA A 157 -14.96 -13.39 -5.75
C ALA A 157 -14.55 -13.47 -7.25
N GLN A 158 -14.10 -12.39 -7.89
CA GLN A 158 -13.99 -12.33 -9.38
C GLN A 158 -12.67 -11.77 -9.94
N PHE A 159 -11.75 -11.25 -9.12
CA PHE A 159 -10.52 -10.62 -9.64
C PHE A 159 -9.26 -11.39 -9.26
N ARG A 160 -8.46 -11.77 -10.26
CA ARG A 160 -7.08 -12.23 -10.05
C ARG A 160 -6.23 -11.03 -9.63
N ILE A 161 -5.36 -11.22 -8.63
CA ILE A 161 -4.49 -10.18 -8.08
C ILE A 161 -3.11 -10.36 -8.69
N ALA A 162 -2.46 -9.27 -9.09
CA ALA A 162 -1.14 -9.32 -9.72
C ALA A 162 -0.04 -9.83 -8.75
N GLY A 163 -0.17 -9.57 -7.45
CA GLY A 163 0.79 -10.00 -6.44
C GLY A 163 0.84 -11.50 -6.15
N THR A 164 -0.19 -12.27 -6.56
CA THR A 164 -0.28 -13.72 -6.30
C THR A 164 -0.13 -14.60 -7.53
N GLY A 165 0.03 -14.00 -8.72
CA GLY A 165 0.15 -14.75 -9.95
C GLY A 165 0.60 -13.90 -11.14
N PRO A 166 0.94 -14.52 -12.27
CA PRO A 166 1.40 -13.81 -13.44
C PRO A 166 0.25 -13.01 -14.09
N VAL A 167 0.58 -11.85 -14.62
CA VAL A 167 -0.30 -11.02 -15.44
C VAL A 167 -0.16 -11.40 -16.91
N ASP A 168 -1.27 -11.43 -17.64
CA ASP A 168 -1.28 -11.77 -19.06
C ASP A 168 -0.49 -10.71 -19.87
N ASN A 169 0.39 -11.19 -20.75
CA ASN A 169 1.28 -10.38 -21.58
C ASN A 169 0.86 -10.32 -23.06
N ARG A 170 -0.29 -10.91 -23.45
CA ARG A 170 -0.74 -10.98 -24.85
C ARG A 170 -0.73 -9.64 -25.58
N ASN A 171 -1.00 -8.55 -24.87
CA ASN A 171 -1.14 -7.21 -25.45
C ASN A 171 0.13 -6.35 -25.34
N SER A 172 1.17 -6.79 -24.60
CA SER A 172 2.36 -5.97 -24.37
C SER A 172 3.60 -6.83 -24.08
N LYS A 173 4.63 -6.66 -24.92
CA LYS A 173 5.96 -7.26 -24.72
C LYS A 173 6.77 -6.62 -23.59
N LYS A 174 6.25 -5.56 -22.94
CA LYS A 174 6.92 -4.85 -21.85
C LYS A 174 6.69 -5.48 -20.48
N ILE A 175 5.74 -6.41 -20.35
CA ILE A 175 5.39 -7.03 -19.07
C ILE A 175 6.28 -8.25 -18.81
N TYR A 176 7.02 -8.20 -17.71
CA TYR A 176 7.90 -9.29 -17.26
C TYR A 176 7.40 -9.81 -15.91
N ASN A 177 7.00 -11.08 -15.87
CA ASN A 177 6.50 -11.73 -14.67
C ASN A 177 7.63 -12.53 -14.01
N TYR A 178 7.93 -12.26 -12.74
CA TYR A 178 8.91 -12.98 -11.94
C TYR A 178 8.21 -13.70 -10.77
N ASN A 179 8.31 -15.02 -10.75
CA ASN A 179 7.84 -15.83 -9.62
C ASN A 179 8.90 -15.82 -8.52
N LEU A 180 8.57 -15.18 -7.40
CA LEU A 180 9.45 -15.00 -6.25
C LEU A 180 9.20 -16.00 -5.12
N SER A 181 8.34 -17.01 -5.32
CA SER A 181 7.94 -17.98 -4.27
C SER A 181 9.11 -18.84 -3.74
N HIS A 182 10.25 -18.85 -4.43
CA HIS A 182 11.48 -19.49 -3.98
C HIS A 182 12.23 -18.63 -2.94
N ILE A 183 12.10 -17.30 -3.01
CA ILE A 183 12.73 -16.32 -2.12
C ILE A 183 11.76 -15.92 -1.00
N VAL A 184 10.49 -15.68 -1.35
CA VAL A 184 9.46 -15.14 -0.46
C VAL A 184 8.46 -16.25 -0.15
N LYS A 185 8.17 -16.52 1.14
CA LYS A 185 7.16 -17.52 1.54
C LYS A 185 5.83 -16.88 1.92
N GLY A 186 5.84 -15.64 2.42
CA GLY A 186 4.64 -14.83 2.65
C GLY A 186 4.87 -13.33 2.44
N HIS A 187 3.81 -12.54 2.52
CA HIS A 187 3.84 -11.10 2.21
C HIS A 187 4.93 -10.33 2.96
N MET A 188 5.15 -10.65 4.24
CA MET A 188 6.12 -9.97 5.09
C MET A 188 7.58 -10.35 4.77
N ASP A 189 7.82 -11.42 4.01
CA ASP A 189 9.18 -11.83 3.66
C ASP A 189 9.77 -10.94 2.56
N TYR A 190 8.94 -10.21 1.80
CA TYR A 190 9.42 -9.26 0.80
C TYR A 190 10.30 -8.17 1.41
N SER A 191 9.94 -7.62 2.58
CA SER A 191 10.74 -6.59 3.25
C SER A 191 12.03 -7.17 3.81
N LYS A 192 11.97 -8.36 4.42
CA LYS A 192 13.13 -9.05 5.00
C LYS A 192 14.16 -9.48 3.95
N ARG A 193 13.70 -9.85 2.75
CA ARG A 193 14.54 -10.34 1.65
C ARG A 193 14.60 -9.36 0.48
N LEU A 194 14.41 -8.07 0.74
CA LEU A 194 14.30 -7.06 -0.31
C LEU A 194 15.52 -7.04 -1.24
N THR A 195 16.73 -7.17 -0.69
CA THR A 195 17.97 -7.24 -1.48
C THR A 195 17.97 -8.42 -2.45
N GLU A 196 17.62 -9.62 -1.97
CA GLU A 196 17.52 -10.83 -2.81
C GLU A 196 16.42 -10.69 -3.86
N VAL A 197 15.26 -10.15 -3.48
CA VAL A 197 14.13 -9.92 -4.39
C VAL A 197 14.51 -8.93 -5.50
N LEU A 198 15.12 -7.79 -5.14
CA LEU A 198 15.56 -6.78 -6.10
C LEU A 198 16.63 -7.34 -7.05
N HIS A 199 17.57 -8.12 -6.53
CA HIS A 199 18.56 -8.81 -7.35
C HIS A 199 17.90 -9.81 -8.32
N ALA A 200 16.92 -10.59 -7.85
CA ALA A 200 16.20 -11.57 -8.67
C ALA A 200 15.38 -10.94 -9.81
N VAL A 201 14.88 -9.72 -9.63
CA VAL A 201 14.19 -8.96 -10.70
C VAL A 201 15.13 -8.12 -11.57
N GLY A 202 16.45 -8.21 -11.33
CA GLY A 202 17.48 -7.55 -12.13
C GLY A 202 17.70 -6.08 -11.80
N VAL A 203 17.34 -5.63 -10.58
CA VAL A 203 17.71 -4.32 -10.06
C VAL A 203 19.10 -4.42 -9.42
N LYS A 204 20.01 -3.51 -9.80
CA LYS A 204 21.35 -3.44 -9.20
C LYS A 204 21.22 -2.96 -7.76
N VAL A 205 21.59 -3.82 -6.82
CA VAL A 205 21.62 -3.52 -5.39
C VAL A 205 23.05 -3.52 -4.88
N GLY A 206 23.37 -2.61 -3.96
CA GLY A 206 24.61 -2.67 -3.18
C GLY A 206 24.58 -3.86 -2.21
N PRO A 207 25.73 -4.23 -1.62
CA PRO A 207 25.78 -5.25 -0.57
C PRO A 207 24.86 -4.85 0.59
N HIS A 208 24.20 -5.84 1.20
CA HIS A 208 23.43 -5.62 2.42
C HIS A 208 24.37 -5.20 3.55
N SER A 209 24.18 -4.01 4.12
CA SER A 209 24.85 -3.62 5.37
C SER A 209 23.87 -3.77 6.53
N GLU A 210 24.34 -4.33 7.65
CA GLU A 210 23.54 -4.43 8.87
C GLU A 210 23.17 -3.03 9.44
N ASP A 211 23.89 -1.99 9.03
CA ASP A 211 23.60 -0.58 9.33
C ASP A 211 22.40 -0.01 8.54
N SER A 212 21.81 -0.77 7.61
CA SER A 212 20.66 -0.33 6.79
C SER A 212 19.30 -0.54 7.47
N VAL A 213 19.27 -1.06 8.70
CA VAL A 213 18.02 -1.21 9.45
C VAL A 213 17.52 0.19 9.79
N VAL A 214 16.51 0.67 9.06
CA VAL A 214 15.78 1.88 9.43
C VAL A 214 15.10 1.58 10.75
N ASP A 215 15.56 2.22 11.82
CA ASP A 215 14.91 2.17 13.11
C ASP A 215 13.57 2.90 13.00
N LEU A 216 12.50 2.12 12.81
CA LEU A 216 11.14 2.63 12.70
C LEU A 216 10.67 3.29 14.01
N THR A 217 11.39 3.09 15.13
CA THR A 217 11.09 3.75 16.41
C THR A 217 11.50 5.23 16.42
N GLU A 218 12.41 5.67 15.55
CA GLU A 218 12.80 7.08 15.44
C GLU A 218 11.79 7.95 14.66
N LEU A 219 10.82 7.33 13.97
CA LEU A 219 9.74 8.05 13.28
C LEU A 219 8.51 8.32 14.19
N GLU A 220 8.49 7.75 15.39
CA GLU A 220 7.50 8.08 16.42
C GLU A 220 8.02 9.24 17.28
N GLY A 221 7.90 10.47 16.76
CA GLY A 221 8.06 11.65 17.59
C GLY A 221 7.02 11.67 18.73
N PRO A 222 7.35 12.23 19.90
CA PRO A 222 6.43 12.27 21.04
C PRO A 222 5.32 13.28 20.75
N HIS A 223 4.13 12.81 20.37
CA HIS A 223 2.94 13.64 20.34
C HIS A 223 1.80 13.02 21.14
N GLU A 224 1.41 13.80 22.15
CA GLU A 224 0.24 13.70 23.01
C GLU A 224 -1.02 13.28 22.22
N ALA A 225 -1.38 12.00 22.30
CA ALA A 225 -2.65 11.48 21.80
C ALA A 225 -3.54 11.00 22.96
N THR A 226 -3.52 11.72 24.09
CA THR A 226 -4.40 11.48 25.25
C THR A 226 -5.59 12.45 25.32
N GLY A 227 -5.77 13.35 24.35
CA GLY A 227 -6.87 14.34 24.36
C GLY A 227 -8.07 14.04 23.46
N GLU A 228 -7.86 13.41 22.30
CA GLU A 228 -8.91 13.37 21.25
C GLU A 228 -9.81 12.12 21.29
N ALA A 229 -9.44 11.10 22.07
CA ALA A 229 -10.28 9.92 22.26
C ALA A 229 -11.35 10.10 23.34
N GLU A 230 -11.18 11.03 24.29
CA GLU A 230 -12.19 11.30 25.33
C GLU A 230 -13.32 12.22 24.84
N GLU A 231 -13.07 13.07 23.83
CA GLU A 231 -14.08 14.01 23.31
C GLU A 231 -15.09 13.34 22.37
N ALA A 232 -14.70 12.28 21.66
CA ALA A 232 -15.59 11.49 20.80
C ALA A 232 -16.54 10.57 21.58
N ILE A 233 -16.22 10.24 22.85
CA ILE A 233 -17.04 9.37 23.71
C ILE A 233 -18.17 10.17 24.38
N ASN A 234 -17.97 11.46 24.68
CA ASN A 234 -18.96 12.27 25.39
C ASN A 234 -20.08 12.84 24.49
N TYR A 235 -19.96 12.74 23.16
CA TYR A 235 -20.99 13.27 22.23
C TYR A 235 -22.19 12.31 22.01
N LYS A 236 -22.15 11.06 22.51
CA LYS A 236 -23.20 10.06 22.28
C LYS A 236 -24.19 9.86 23.44
N SER A 237 -24.16 10.72 24.46
CA SER A 237 -24.99 10.56 25.65
C SER A 237 -25.66 11.86 26.09
N THR A 238 -26.47 12.49 25.23
CA THR A 238 -27.60 13.35 25.64
C THR A 238 -28.60 13.55 24.48
N ASP A 239 -29.78 12.97 24.66
CA ASP A 239 -31.13 13.49 24.40
C ASP A 239 -31.69 13.81 22.98
N THR A 240 -32.73 13.02 22.71
CA THR A 240 -34.05 13.25 22.06
C THR A 240 -34.58 14.67 21.81
N GLU A 241 -35.29 14.77 20.66
CA GLU A 241 -36.41 15.65 20.25
C GLU A 241 -36.26 17.20 20.19
N SER A 242 -36.38 17.77 18.97
CA SER A 242 -37.41 18.77 18.56
C SER A 242 -37.10 19.50 17.21
N ASN A 243 -38.15 20.11 16.63
CA ASN A 243 -38.36 20.56 15.23
C ASN A 243 -37.53 21.76 14.67
N LEU A 244 -37.20 21.69 13.35
CA LEU A 244 -37.00 22.72 12.25
C LEU A 244 -36.39 24.14 12.52
N PRO A 245 -35.89 24.90 11.49
CA PRO A 245 -35.47 24.59 10.11
C PRO A 245 -34.03 25.09 9.73
N LEU A 246 -33.59 24.74 8.51
CA LEU A 246 -32.36 25.14 7.80
C LEU A 246 -32.00 26.64 7.85
N VAL A 247 -30.72 26.95 8.13
CA VAL A 247 -30.02 28.16 7.67
C VAL A 247 -28.61 27.77 7.21
N LEU A 248 -28.32 28.07 5.93
CA LEU A 248 -27.00 28.02 5.31
C LEU A 248 -26.29 29.35 5.60
N ASP A 249 -25.07 29.31 6.14
CA ASP A 249 -24.13 30.44 6.06
C ASP A 249 -22.68 29.98 6.25
N GLY A 250 -21.77 30.52 5.44
CA GLY A 250 -20.34 30.57 5.77
C GLY A 250 -19.37 29.74 4.93
N ILE A 251 -19.29 30.00 3.63
CA ILE A 251 -18.06 29.76 2.85
C ILE A 251 -17.06 30.87 3.22
N HIS A 252 -15.86 30.50 3.69
CA HIS A 252 -14.71 31.42 3.68
C HIS A 252 -13.52 30.79 2.95
N GLU A 253 -13.17 31.43 1.83
CA GLU A 253 -12.00 31.21 0.98
C GLU A 253 -10.69 31.21 1.77
N ILE A 254 -9.80 30.27 1.44
CA ILE A 254 -8.40 30.28 1.88
C ILE A 254 -7.60 31.14 0.90
N LYS A 255 -7.03 32.23 1.42
CA LYS A 255 -6.21 33.20 0.70
C LYS A 255 -4.77 32.68 0.50
N VAL A 256 -4.31 32.69 -0.74
CA VAL A 256 -2.91 32.47 -1.16
C VAL A 256 -2.06 33.67 -0.71
N LEU A 257 -0.91 33.43 -0.08
CA LEU A 257 0.10 34.45 0.16
C LEU A 257 1.34 34.19 -0.71
N ASP A 258 1.60 35.17 -1.57
CA ASP A 258 2.74 35.28 -2.47
C ASP A 258 4.08 35.42 -1.73
N SER A 259 5.13 34.92 -2.40
CA SER A 259 6.54 35.00 -1.99
C SER A 259 7.09 36.43 -2.02
N PRO A 260 8.22 36.69 -1.33
CA PRO A 260 9.19 37.68 -1.77
C PRO A 260 10.48 37.00 -2.28
N ARG A 261 10.85 37.28 -3.53
CA ARG A 261 12.25 37.20 -3.99
C ARG A 261 12.87 38.60 -3.90
N LEU A 262 14.03 38.74 -3.27
CA LEU A 262 15.13 39.53 -3.83
C LEU A 262 16.45 39.23 -3.10
N GLY A 263 17.51 39.05 -3.87
CA GLY A 263 18.83 38.69 -3.36
C GLY A 263 19.58 39.86 -2.71
N GLU A 264 20.41 39.51 -1.73
CA GLU A 264 21.58 40.28 -1.35
C GLU A 264 22.76 39.34 -1.13
N LYS A 265 23.89 39.68 -1.75
CA LYS A 265 25.20 39.06 -1.50
C LYS A 265 25.66 39.42 -0.09
N LYS A 266 26.00 38.45 0.76
CA LYS A 266 27.06 38.64 1.78
C LYS A 266 27.95 37.40 1.90
N LYS A 267 29.22 37.67 1.62
CA LYS A 267 30.41 36.85 1.82
C LYS A 267 30.77 36.99 3.30
N ILE A 268 30.75 35.91 4.11
CA ILE A 268 31.47 35.88 5.38
C ILE A 268 32.13 34.51 5.56
N GLN A 269 33.44 34.60 5.67
CA GLN A 269 34.45 33.62 6.02
C GLN A 269 34.59 33.66 7.54
N THR A 270 34.66 32.50 8.21
CA THR A 270 35.33 32.41 9.52
C THR A 270 36.07 31.09 9.65
N THR A 271 37.39 31.23 9.69
CA THR A 271 38.42 30.32 10.20
C THR A 271 38.50 30.52 11.72
N VAL A 272 38.56 29.44 12.51
CA VAL A 272 39.77 28.88 13.16
C VAL A 272 39.51 27.40 13.38
#